data_AF-A0A8F6XJW5-F1
#
_entry.id   AF-A0A8F6XJW5-F1
#
_cell.length_a   1.000
_cell.length_b   1.000
_cell.length_c   1.000
_cell.angle_alpha   90.00
_cell.angle_beta   90.00
_cell.angle_gamma   90.00
#
_symmetry.space_group_name_H-M   'P 1'
#
loop_
_entity.id
_entity.type
_entity.pdbx_description
1 polymer ?
#
loop_
_entity_poly.entity_id
_entity_poly.type
_entity_poly.pdbx_seq_one_letter_code
_entity_poly.pdbx_strand_id
1 'polypeptide(L)'
;MQLFLWRKYLPWLQRNSAAKGTPHDYFSVFFKDSDNNRYILKGVQGLDNGQDGKLSLSSLYQSSDVDKKFVHVTDMETEIVHYKKNHTLRYKSIFLFVIDHTLKIITLKTQIARLKGRLVSGAKSDTETISRDRFNLLRLLVASYVNQRPSRASSGFNRDEMIALLYGTLWYKHIKNEAFRRKITLLLESLVISGDLTESQGNYYVQGQAITTLVEYEKEDRRVSQQQKMHKNIVRFMFVITVATLLIILVLLAMAGIVDLQVIWQKILQIKPVRFLLKFI
;
A
#
# COMPACT_ATOMS: atom_id res chain seq x y z
N MET A 1 21.60 -21.92 12.54
CA MET A 1 20.13 -21.85 12.80
C MET A 1 19.31 -21.55 11.55
N GLN A 2 19.68 -20.57 10.71
CA GLN A 2 18.95 -20.24 9.46
C GLN A 2 18.87 -21.40 8.45
N LEU A 3 19.96 -22.13 8.24
CA LEU A 3 20.02 -23.28 7.33
C LEU A 3 18.98 -24.38 7.65
N PHE A 4 18.76 -24.65 8.94
CA PHE A 4 17.77 -25.64 9.37
C PHE A 4 16.33 -25.20 9.05
N LEU A 5 16.02 -23.92 9.24
CA LEU A 5 14.69 -23.38 8.89
C LEU A 5 14.45 -23.40 7.39
N TRP A 6 15.44 -23.02 6.60
CA TRP A 6 15.35 -23.16 5.15
C TRP A 6 15.13 -24.61 4.76
N ARG A 7 15.93 -25.55 5.29
CA ARG A 7 15.75 -26.98 4.97
C ARG A 7 14.33 -27.49 5.27
N LYS A 8 13.72 -27.03 6.36
CA LYS A 8 12.36 -27.42 6.76
C LYS A 8 11.25 -26.76 5.92
N TYR A 9 11.34 -25.45 5.65
CA TYR A 9 10.23 -24.67 5.07
C TYR A 9 10.32 -24.48 3.56
N LEU A 10 11.49 -24.69 2.95
CA LEU A 10 11.71 -24.50 1.51
C LEU A 10 10.92 -25.51 0.65
N PRO A 11 10.79 -26.81 1.01
CA PRO A 11 9.86 -27.73 0.33
C PRO A 11 8.40 -27.32 0.43
N TRP A 12 8.00 -26.68 1.53
CA TRP A 12 6.64 -26.16 1.71
C TRP A 12 6.40 -24.91 0.85
N LEU A 13 7.37 -24.00 0.79
CA LEU A 13 7.32 -22.81 -0.07
C LEU A 13 7.30 -23.18 -1.55
N GLN A 14 8.04 -24.22 -1.96
CA GLN A 14 8.02 -24.71 -3.35
C GLN A 14 6.66 -25.30 -3.74
N ARG A 15 6.02 -26.07 -2.84
CA ARG A 15 4.66 -26.61 -3.07
C ARG A 15 3.63 -25.51 -3.25
N ASN A 16 3.78 -24.41 -2.51
CA ASN A 16 2.89 -23.24 -2.60
C ASN A 16 3.46 -22.13 -3.50
N SER A 17 4.37 -22.46 -4.42
CA SER A 17 4.98 -21.48 -5.32
C SER A 17 4.04 -21.10 -6.47
N ALA A 18 4.35 -20.02 -7.20
CA ALA A 18 3.55 -19.59 -8.36
C ALA A 18 3.32 -20.69 -9.42
N ALA A 19 4.23 -21.67 -9.54
CA ALA A 19 4.14 -22.76 -10.50
C ALA A 19 3.18 -23.90 -10.07
N LYS A 20 2.86 -24.02 -8.77
CA LYS A 20 2.10 -25.15 -8.21
C LYS A 20 0.93 -24.72 -7.30
N GLY A 21 0.89 -23.46 -6.87
CA GLY A 21 -0.13 -22.89 -6.01
C GLY A 21 -1.36 -22.40 -6.77
N THR A 22 -2.31 -21.84 -6.04
CA THR A 22 -3.48 -21.22 -6.67
C THR A 22 -3.12 -19.83 -7.22
N PRO A 23 -3.74 -19.35 -8.32
CA PRO A 23 -3.40 -18.05 -8.92
C PRO A 23 -3.55 -16.84 -7.98
N HIS A 24 -4.26 -17.02 -6.86
CA HIS A 24 -4.60 -15.97 -5.91
C HIS A 24 -3.99 -16.17 -4.52
N ASP A 25 -3.27 -17.28 -4.30
CA ASP A 25 -2.62 -17.60 -3.03
C ASP A 25 -1.36 -18.42 -3.32
N TYR A 26 -0.22 -17.72 -3.42
CA TYR A 26 1.08 -18.33 -3.67
C TYR A 26 2.24 -17.55 -3.04
N PHE A 27 3.33 -18.25 -2.82
CA PHE A 27 4.59 -17.72 -2.31
C PHE A 27 5.61 -17.60 -3.42
N SER A 28 6.46 -16.58 -3.31
CA SER A 28 7.66 -16.45 -4.11
C SER A 28 8.83 -16.14 -3.18
N VAL A 29 9.98 -16.72 -3.50
CA VAL A 29 11.20 -16.53 -2.71
C VAL A 29 12.23 -15.88 -3.61
N PHE A 30 12.70 -14.72 -3.18
CA PHE A 30 13.75 -13.96 -3.83
C PHE A 30 15.04 -14.06 -3.02
N PHE A 31 16.14 -14.24 -3.74
CA PHE A 31 17.49 -14.16 -3.21
C PHE A 31 18.21 -13.00 -3.89
N LYS A 32 19.00 -12.25 -3.14
CA LYS A 32 19.80 -11.15 -3.65
C LYS A 32 21.24 -11.35 -3.21
N ASP A 33 22.13 -11.40 -4.18
CA ASP A 33 23.58 -11.58 -3.97
C ASP A 33 24.26 -10.30 -3.50
N SER A 34 25.52 -10.40 -3.04
CA SER A 34 26.38 -9.25 -2.74
C SER A 34 26.54 -8.32 -3.95
N ASP A 35 26.53 -8.89 -5.15
CA ASP A 35 26.58 -8.18 -6.43
C ASP A 35 25.23 -7.58 -6.86
N ASN A 36 24.24 -7.53 -5.97
CA ASN A 36 22.90 -7.01 -6.19
C ASN A 36 22.07 -7.76 -7.26
N ASN A 37 22.55 -8.93 -7.71
CA ASN A 37 21.84 -9.80 -8.62
C ASN A 37 20.66 -10.47 -7.91
N ARG A 38 19.46 -10.36 -8.49
CA ARG A 38 18.22 -10.92 -7.93
C ARG A 38 17.84 -12.23 -8.61
N TYR A 39 17.50 -13.21 -7.79
CA TYR A 39 17.16 -14.56 -8.19
C TYR A 39 15.79 -14.96 -7.64
N ILE A 40 15.03 -15.74 -8.41
CA ILE A 40 13.75 -16.31 -8.01
C ILE A 40 13.91 -17.82 -7.85
N LEU A 41 13.40 -18.37 -6.74
CA LEU A 41 13.38 -19.81 -6.53
C LEU A 41 12.38 -20.49 -7.48
N LYS A 42 12.88 -21.37 -8.36
CA LYS A 42 12.07 -22.16 -9.29
C LYS A 42 11.96 -23.63 -8.86
N GLY A 43 13.02 -24.19 -8.31
CA GLY A 43 13.06 -25.60 -7.92
C GLY A 43 14.15 -25.91 -6.89
N VAL A 44 13.96 -27.05 -6.24
CA VAL A 44 14.83 -27.58 -5.18
C VAL A 44 15.07 -29.04 -5.51
N GLN A 45 16.33 -29.46 -5.58
CA GLN A 45 16.71 -30.84 -5.82
C GLN A 45 17.65 -31.34 -4.72
N GLY A 46 17.42 -32.56 -4.22
CA GLY A 46 18.36 -33.29 -3.36
C GLY A 46 18.31 -32.99 -1.85
N LEU A 47 17.21 -32.47 -1.29
CA LEU A 47 17.15 -32.06 0.12
C LEU A 47 17.04 -33.21 1.14
N ASP A 48 16.73 -34.43 0.69
CA ASP A 48 16.34 -35.56 1.53
C ASP A 48 17.52 -36.40 2.08
N ASN A 49 18.67 -36.43 1.41
CA ASN A 49 19.74 -37.41 1.70
C ASN A 49 21.06 -36.84 2.26
N GLY A 50 21.04 -35.71 2.96
CA GLY A 50 22.24 -35.21 3.66
C GLY A 50 23.39 -34.74 2.76
N GLN A 51 23.18 -34.68 1.44
CA GLN A 51 24.06 -33.98 0.49
C GLN A 51 23.56 -32.57 0.24
N ASP A 52 24.49 -31.67 -0.09
CA ASP A 52 24.22 -30.27 -0.40
C ASP A 52 23.23 -30.14 -1.57
N GLY A 53 21.97 -29.84 -1.24
CA GLY A 53 20.92 -29.63 -2.24
C GLY A 53 21.29 -28.52 -3.21
N LYS A 54 20.87 -28.67 -4.48
CA LYS A 54 20.98 -27.61 -5.49
C LYS A 54 19.68 -26.83 -5.56
N LEU A 55 19.79 -25.50 -5.58
CA LEU A 55 18.68 -24.60 -5.83
C LEU A 55 18.74 -24.15 -7.28
N SER A 56 17.67 -24.42 -8.03
CA SER A 56 17.50 -23.86 -9.37
C SER A 56 16.88 -22.47 -9.23
N LEU A 57 17.70 -21.46 -9.54
CA LEU A 57 17.39 -20.06 -9.42
C LEU A 57 17.25 -19.44 -10.80
N SER A 58 16.14 -18.78 -11.09
CA SER A 58 16.02 -17.98 -12.32
C SER A 58 16.45 -16.55 -12.03
N SER A 59 17.39 -16.02 -12.80
CA SER A 59 17.75 -14.60 -12.70
C SER A 59 16.57 -13.72 -13.10
N LEU A 60 16.34 -12.64 -12.35
CA LEU A 60 15.22 -11.73 -12.60
C LEU A 60 15.49 -10.82 -13.82
N TYR A 61 16.77 -10.63 -14.15
CA TYR A 61 17.25 -9.73 -15.21
C TYR A 61 17.84 -10.48 -16.41
N GLN A 62 18.26 -11.73 -16.26
CA GLN A 62 18.81 -12.57 -17.33
C GLN A 62 17.96 -13.83 -17.50
N SER A 63 17.74 -14.26 -18.74
CA SER A 63 16.94 -15.44 -19.08
C SER A 63 17.65 -16.77 -18.82
N SER A 64 18.74 -16.77 -18.06
CA SER A 64 19.50 -17.96 -17.70
C SER A 64 19.08 -18.48 -16.32
N ASP A 65 18.78 -19.78 -16.26
CA ASP A 65 18.64 -20.51 -15.01
C ASP A 65 20.03 -20.80 -14.45
N VAL A 66 20.26 -20.46 -13.18
CA VAL A 66 21.53 -20.65 -12.47
C VAL A 66 21.29 -21.63 -11.33
N ASP A 67 22.02 -22.74 -11.33
CA ASP A 67 22.03 -23.66 -10.21
C ASP A 67 23.07 -23.23 -9.18
N LYS A 68 22.65 -22.86 -7.97
CA LYS A 68 23.56 -22.53 -6.85
C LYS A 68 23.47 -23.58 -5.74
N LYS A 69 24.61 -23.86 -5.10
CA LYS A 69 24.69 -24.76 -3.94
C LYS A 69 24.05 -24.12 -2.70
N PHE A 70 23.39 -24.93 -1.87
CA PHE A 70 22.64 -24.50 -0.67
C PHE A 70 23.49 -23.71 0.35
N VAL A 71 24.79 -23.96 0.42
CA VAL A 71 25.71 -23.32 1.38
C VAL A 71 25.89 -21.82 1.12
N HIS A 72 25.77 -21.35 -0.13
CA HIS A 72 25.92 -19.92 -0.47
C HIS A 72 24.66 -19.08 -0.25
N VAL A 73 23.55 -19.71 0.17
CA VAL A 73 22.25 -19.05 0.29
C VAL A 73 22.14 -18.26 1.60
N THR A 74 22.93 -18.60 2.61
CA THR A 74 22.98 -17.88 3.89
C THR A 74 23.63 -16.51 3.79
N ASP A 75 24.50 -16.30 2.81
CA ASP A 75 25.19 -15.03 2.59
C ASP A 75 24.35 -14.06 1.74
N MET A 76 23.22 -14.53 1.20
CA MET A 76 22.32 -13.76 0.35
C MET A 76 21.20 -13.10 1.15
N GLU A 77 20.86 -11.87 0.79
CA GLU A 77 19.65 -11.22 1.32
C GLU A 77 18.42 -11.97 0.80
N THR A 78 17.50 -12.32 1.70
CA THR A 78 16.33 -13.14 1.37
C THR A 78 15.03 -12.35 1.51
N GLU A 79 14.16 -12.43 0.51
CA GLU A 79 12.83 -11.83 0.57
C GLU A 79 11.78 -12.88 0.17
N ILE A 80 10.88 -13.22 1.09
CA ILE A 80 9.75 -14.10 0.83
C ILE A 80 8.52 -13.20 0.63
N VAL A 81 7.82 -13.34 -0.50
CA VAL A 81 6.60 -12.60 -0.79
C VAL A 81 5.43 -13.55 -0.89
N HIS A 82 4.42 -13.34 -0.04
CA HIS A 82 3.14 -14.03 -0.10
C HIS A 82 2.14 -13.17 -0.87
N TYR A 83 1.73 -13.64 -2.05
CA TYR A 83 0.70 -13.03 -2.85
C TYR A 83 -0.66 -13.62 -2.46
N LYS A 84 -1.49 -12.82 -1.79
CA LYS A 84 -2.90 -13.13 -1.52
C LYS A 84 -3.80 -12.30 -2.44
N LYS A 85 -5.01 -12.79 -2.71
CA LYS A 85 -6.04 -12.19 -3.60
C LYS A 85 -6.12 -10.66 -3.54
N ASN A 86 -6.05 -10.09 -2.33
CA ASN A 86 -6.24 -8.65 -2.09
C ASN A 86 -5.01 -7.93 -1.48
N HIS A 87 -3.87 -8.60 -1.27
CA HIS A 87 -2.67 -7.98 -0.69
C HIS A 87 -1.42 -8.85 -0.80
N THR A 88 -0.26 -8.21 -0.71
CA THR A 88 1.04 -8.88 -0.64
C THR A 88 1.67 -8.72 0.74
N LEU A 89 2.16 -9.81 1.34
CA LEU A 89 2.97 -9.78 2.56
C LEU A 89 4.43 -10.02 2.18
N ARG A 90 5.34 -9.18 2.67
CA ARG A 90 6.77 -9.28 2.40
C ARG A 90 7.52 -9.60 3.68
N TYR A 91 8.37 -10.62 3.65
CA TYR A 91 9.18 -11.06 4.77
C TYR A 91 10.66 -10.95 4.37
N LYS A 92 11.42 -10.12 5.08
CA LYS A 92 12.86 -9.90 4.83
C LYS A 92 13.77 -11.02 5.35
N SER A 93 13.19 -12.05 5.93
CA SER A 93 13.93 -13.16 6.52
C SER A 93 13.01 -14.37 6.69
N ILE A 94 13.60 -15.57 6.57
CA ILE A 94 12.93 -16.83 6.87
C ILE A 94 12.43 -16.88 8.33
N PHE A 95 13.13 -16.26 9.28
CA PHE A 95 12.69 -16.23 10.67
C PHE A 95 11.38 -15.47 10.85
N LEU A 96 11.26 -14.29 10.24
CA LEU A 96 10.04 -13.49 10.26
C LEU A 96 8.87 -14.24 9.62
N PHE A 97 9.14 -14.97 8.53
CA PHE A 97 8.17 -15.86 7.91
C PHE A 97 7.71 -16.97 8.85
N VAL A 98 8.64 -17.67 9.52
CA VAL A 98 8.31 -18.77 10.43
C VAL A 98 7.49 -18.29 11.62
N ILE A 99 7.87 -17.17 12.22
CA ILE A 99 7.14 -16.56 13.35
C ILE A 99 5.72 -16.18 12.91
N ASP A 100 5.54 -15.60 11.72
CA ASP A 100 4.20 -15.26 11.23
C ASP A 100 3.40 -16.50 10.81
N HIS A 101 4.05 -17.53 10.29
CA HIS A 101 3.40 -18.80 9.95
C HIS A 101 2.84 -19.50 11.19
N THR A 102 3.57 -19.49 12.32
CA THR A 102 3.14 -20.13 13.57
C THR A 102 2.23 -19.25 14.42
N LEU A 103 2.59 -17.98 14.61
CA LEU A 103 1.90 -17.08 15.56
C LEU A 103 0.93 -16.11 14.89
N LYS A 104 0.93 -15.97 13.55
CA LYS A 104 0.04 -15.09 12.79
C LYS A 104 0.08 -13.60 13.21
N ILE A 105 1.10 -13.17 13.95
CA ILE A 105 1.17 -11.82 14.54
C ILE A 105 1.22 -10.72 13.46
N ILE A 106 1.95 -10.94 12.36
CA ILE A 106 2.06 -9.95 11.27
C ILE A 106 0.74 -9.94 10.48
N THR A 107 0.11 -11.11 10.27
CA THR A 107 -1.24 -11.16 9.70
C THR A 107 -2.27 -10.43 10.57
N LEU A 108 -2.23 -10.58 11.90
CA LEU A 108 -3.16 -9.89 12.79
C LEU A 108 -2.96 -8.38 12.78
N LYS A 109 -1.70 -7.91 12.85
CA LYS A 109 -1.36 -6.48 12.75
C LYS A 109 -1.86 -5.87 11.42
N THR A 110 -1.68 -6.59 10.32
CA THR A 110 -2.15 -6.12 9.00
C THR A 110 -3.67 -6.15 8.88
N GLN A 111 -4.36 -7.09 9.52
CA GLN A 111 -5.84 -7.10 9.61
C GLN A 111 -6.37 -5.93 10.44
N ILE A 112 -5.75 -5.61 11.59
CA ILE A 112 -6.13 -4.47 12.42
C ILE A 112 -5.92 -3.15 11.67
N ALA A 113 -4.78 -2.99 10.99
CA ALA A 113 -4.52 -1.83 10.15
C ALA A 113 -5.57 -1.69 9.04
N ARG A 114 -6.06 -2.79 8.48
CA ARG A 114 -7.15 -2.79 7.49
C ARG A 114 -8.52 -2.51 8.06
N LEU A 115 -8.81 -2.94 9.29
CA LEU A 115 -10.07 -2.61 9.94
C LEU A 115 -10.15 -1.10 10.17
N LYS A 116 -9.06 -0.51 10.68
CA LYS A 116 -8.91 0.95 10.75
C LYS A 116 -9.02 1.60 9.37
N GLY A 117 -8.34 1.01 8.38
CA GLY A 117 -8.39 1.44 6.99
C GLY A 117 -9.80 1.40 6.40
N ARG A 118 -10.61 0.37 6.65
CA ARG A 118 -11.98 0.20 6.16
C ARG A 118 -12.97 1.17 6.80
N LEU A 119 -12.82 1.45 8.09
CA LEU A 119 -13.62 2.47 8.77
C LEU A 119 -13.33 3.87 8.23
N VAL A 120 -12.07 4.12 7.83
CA VAL A 120 -11.66 5.39 7.20
C VAL A 120 -11.97 5.41 5.69
N SER A 121 -11.91 4.26 5.01
CA SER A 121 -12.09 4.14 3.56
C SER A 121 -13.54 3.91 3.15
N GLY A 122 -14.45 3.58 4.07
CA GLY A 122 -15.90 3.59 3.81
C GLY A 122 -16.41 4.96 3.34
N ALA A 123 -15.60 6.02 3.52
CA ALA A 123 -15.85 7.37 3.02
C ALA A 123 -14.97 7.77 1.82
N LYS A 124 -14.04 6.92 1.34
CA LYS A 124 -13.23 7.23 0.16
C LYS A 124 -13.92 6.72 -1.09
N SER A 125 -14.59 7.63 -1.79
CA SER A 125 -15.21 7.36 -3.08
C SER A 125 -14.18 6.92 -4.12
N ASP A 126 -14.53 5.96 -4.97
CA ASP A 126 -13.69 5.54 -6.11
C ASP A 126 -13.31 6.71 -7.02
N THR A 127 -14.11 7.77 -7.05
CA THR A 127 -13.83 9.03 -7.76
C THR A 127 -12.60 9.78 -7.22
N GLU A 128 -12.33 9.73 -5.91
CA GLU A 128 -11.13 10.30 -5.29
C GLU A 128 -9.87 9.55 -5.77
N THR A 129 -9.99 8.24 -5.95
CA THR A 129 -8.88 7.39 -6.42
C THR A 129 -8.56 7.65 -7.89
N ILE A 130 -9.58 7.76 -8.75
CA ILE A 130 -9.39 8.04 -10.19
C ILE A 130 -8.78 9.43 -10.41
N SER A 131 -9.30 10.45 -9.72
CA SER A 131 -8.79 11.83 -9.84
C SER A 131 -7.33 11.94 -9.41
N ARG A 132 -6.96 11.24 -8.34
CA ARG A 132 -5.59 11.18 -7.85
C ARG A 132 -4.65 10.43 -8.78
N ASP A 133 -5.11 9.32 -9.35
CA ASP A 133 -4.34 8.56 -10.33
C ASP A 133 -4.07 9.39 -11.60
N ARG A 134 -5.08 10.13 -12.08
CA ARG A 134 -4.95 11.08 -13.20
C ARG A 134 -3.91 12.16 -12.90
N PHE A 135 -4.00 12.79 -11.74
CA PHE A 135 -3.04 13.83 -11.30
C PHE A 135 -1.62 13.28 -11.18
N ASN A 136 -1.45 12.11 -10.56
CA ASN A 136 -0.13 11.47 -10.42
C ASN A 136 0.50 11.15 -11.78
N LEU A 137 -0.32 10.67 -12.72
CA LEU A 137 0.10 10.40 -14.09
C LEU A 137 0.58 11.67 -14.79
N LEU A 138 -0.22 12.74 -14.72
CA LEU A 138 0.15 14.04 -15.29
C LEU A 138 1.43 14.60 -14.66
N ARG A 139 1.56 14.52 -13.34
CA ARG A 139 2.76 14.98 -12.61
C ARG A 139 4.01 14.22 -13.04
N LEU A 140 3.92 12.91 -13.20
CA LEU A 140 5.03 12.08 -13.68
C LEU A 140 5.41 12.41 -15.12
N LEU A 141 4.44 12.66 -16.00
CA LEU A 141 4.69 13.06 -17.38
C LEU A 141 5.37 14.42 -17.47
N VAL A 142 4.88 15.41 -16.75
CA VAL A 142 5.50 16.74 -16.67
C VAL A 142 6.91 16.66 -16.10
N ALA A 143 7.10 15.93 -15.00
CA ALA A 143 8.43 15.75 -14.40
C ALA A 143 9.39 15.02 -15.36
N SER A 144 8.90 14.02 -16.10
CA SER A 144 9.70 13.32 -17.09
C SER A 144 10.08 14.24 -18.24
N TYR A 145 9.12 15.04 -18.74
CA TYR A 145 9.33 16.02 -19.82
C TYR A 145 10.37 17.08 -19.45
N VAL A 146 10.27 17.69 -18.26
CA VAL A 146 11.22 18.70 -17.77
C VAL A 146 12.63 18.13 -17.61
N ASN A 147 12.74 16.85 -17.23
CA ASN A 147 14.03 16.17 -17.01
C ASN A 147 14.57 15.47 -18.28
N GLN A 148 13.94 15.62 -19.44
CA GLN A 148 14.47 15.05 -20.68
C GLN A 148 15.80 15.69 -21.07
N ARG A 149 16.72 14.89 -21.60
CA ARG A 149 17.96 15.41 -22.19
C ARG A 149 17.61 16.38 -23.35
N PRO A 150 18.40 17.45 -23.56
CA PRO A 150 18.17 18.42 -24.64
C PRO A 150 18.05 17.78 -26.03
N SER A 151 18.70 16.64 -26.26
CA SER A 151 18.63 15.88 -27.50
C SER A 151 17.29 15.15 -27.75
N ARG A 152 16.36 15.14 -26.78
CA ARG A 152 15.04 14.50 -26.87
C ARG A 152 13.86 15.47 -26.68
N ALA A 153 14.10 16.78 -26.61
CA ALA A 153 13.10 17.78 -26.25
C ALA A 153 11.81 17.81 -27.12
N SER A 154 11.78 17.07 -28.24
CA SER A 154 10.65 16.91 -29.15
C SER A 154 10.06 15.49 -29.23
N SER A 155 10.58 14.49 -28.50
CA SER A 155 10.03 13.13 -28.56
C SER A 155 8.84 13.00 -27.60
N GLY A 156 7.63 12.92 -28.17
CA GLY A 156 6.43 12.55 -27.43
C GLY A 156 6.58 11.16 -26.80
N PHE A 157 5.75 10.87 -25.81
CA PHE A 157 5.78 9.61 -25.08
C PHE A 157 4.86 8.59 -25.74
N ASN A 158 5.36 7.37 -25.98
CA ASN A 158 4.49 6.26 -26.40
C ASN A 158 3.72 5.71 -25.19
N ARG A 159 2.50 5.21 -25.40
CA ARG A 159 1.65 4.54 -24.42
C ARG A 159 2.42 3.50 -23.59
N ASP A 160 3.23 2.65 -24.22
CA ASP A 160 3.96 1.60 -23.51
C ASP A 160 5.14 2.15 -22.67
N GLU A 161 5.77 3.24 -23.12
CA GLU A 161 6.79 3.96 -22.34
C GLU A 161 6.18 4.62 -21.10
N MET A 162 4.98 5.19 -21.24
CA MET A 162 4.25 5.78 -20.11
C MET A 162 3.87 4.73 -19.08
N ILE A 163 3.40 3.58 -19.54
CA ILE A 163 3.07 2.48 -18.66
C ILE A 163 4.33 1.99 -17.91
N ALA A 164 5.46 1.89 -18.61
CA ALA A 164 6.74 1.53 -18.00
C ALA A 164 7.25 2.59 -17.01
N LEU A 165 7.00 3.88 -17.24
CA LEU A 165 7.33 4.98 -16.32
C LEU A 165 6.54 4.90 -15.00
N LEU A 166 5.27 4.52 -15.05
CA LEU A 166 4.40 4.47 -13.86
C LEU A 166 4.66 3.25 -12.98
N TYR A 167 4.95 2.09 -13.57
CA TYR A 167 4.98 0.81 -12.83
C TYR A 167 6.28 0.01 -13.02
N GLY A 168 7.27 0.58 -13.71
CA GLY A 168 8.52 -0.08 -14.05
C GLY A 168 8.41 -0.97 -15.29
N THR A 169 9.55 -1.37 -15.83
CA THR A 169 9.66 -2.13 -17.09
C THR A 169 9.01 -3.52 -17.06
N LEU A 170 8.71 -4.08 -15.88
CA LEU A 170 8.13 -5.42 -15.71
C LEU A 170 6.59 -5.44 -15.61
N TRP A 171 5.92 -4.31 -15.91
CA TRP A 171 4.46 -4.20 -15.84
C TRP A 171 3.71 -5.28 -16.65
N TYR A 172 4.29 -5.72 -17.76
CA TYR A 172 3.73 -6.76 -18.63
C TYR A 172 3.60 -8.13 -17.96
N LYS A 173 4.31 -8.40 -16.85
CA LYS A 173 4.25 -9.66 -16.10
C LYS A 173 3.13 -9.68 -15.03
N HIS A 174 2.41 -8.57 -14.84
CA HIS A 174 1.36 -8.48 -13.82
C HIS A 174 0.00 -8.97 -14.37
N ILE A 175 -0.64 -9.93 -13.70
CA ILE A 175 -1.90 -10.63 -14.08
C ILE A 175 -3.11 -9.69 -14.37
N LYS A 176 -3.05 -8.40 -14.03
CA LYS A 176 -4.10 -7.40 -14.35
C LYS A 176 -3.82 -6.60 -15.63
N ASN A 177 -2.98 -7.14 -16.52
CA ASN A 177 -2.39 -6.42 -17.64
C ASN A 177 -3.44 -5.67 -18.50
N GLU A 178 -4.54 -6.33 -18.87
CA GLU A 178 -5.58 -5.70 -19.70
C GLU A 178 -6.41 -4.63 -18.99
N ALA A 179 -6.93 -4.92 -17.79
CA ALA A 179 -7.74 -3.97 -17.05
C ALA A 179 -6.93 -2.71 -16.71
N PHE A 180 -5.64 -2.92 -16.44
CA PHE A 180 -4.70 -1.86 -16.18
C PHE A 180 -4.39 -1.03 -17.43
N ARG A 181 -4.12 -1.68 -18.57
CA ARG A 181 -3.92 -1.00 -19.86
C ARG A 181 -5.15 -0.19 -20.28
N ARG A 182 -6.36 -0.72 -20.06
CA ARG A 182 -7.63 0.00 -20.27
C ARG A 182 -7.73 1.23 -19.37
N LYS A 183 -7.43 1.09 -18.07
CA LYS A 183 -7.43 2.23 -17.14
C LYS A 183 -6.45 3.32 -17.56
N ILE A 184 -5.21 2.97 -17.90
CA ILE A 184 -4.22 3.96 -18.35
C ILE A 184 -4.65 4.63 -19.64
N THR A 185 -5.21 3.87 -20.59
CA THR A 185 -5.74 4.43 -21.84
C THR A 185 -6.82 5.47 -21.55
N LEU A 186 -7.80 5.17 -20.68
CA LEU A 186 -8.83 6.13 -20.29
C LEU A 186 -8.26 7.35 -19.57
N LEU A 187 -7.22 7.19 -18.75
CA LEU A 187 -6.56 8.32 -18.10
C LEU A 187 -5.85 9.22 -19.12
N LEU A 188 -5.17 8.64 -20.11
CA LEU A 188 -4.50 9.40 -21.17
C LEU A 188 -5.50 10.12 -22.07
N GLU A 189 -6.58 9.45 -22.48
CA GLU A 189 -7.68 10.08 -23.21
C GLU A 189 -8.27 11.25 -22.42
N SER A 190 -8.47 11.08 -21.10
CA SER A 190 -8.97 12.16 -20.25
C SER A 190 -8.03 13.36 -20.12
N LEU A 191 -6.72 13.16 -20.32
CA LEU A 191 -5.72 14.23 -20.32
C LEU A 191 -5.61 14.90 -21.69
N VAL A 192 -5.89 14.17 -22.76
CA VAL A 192 -6.02 14.76 -24.11
C VAL A 192 -7.28 15.63 -24.18
N ILE A 193 -8.41 15.15 -23.66
CA ILE A 193 -9.69 15.88 -23.66
C ILE A 193 -9.58 17.21 -22.89
N SER A 194 -8.86 17.24 -21.77
CA SER A 194 -8.63 18.46 -20.99
C SER A 194 -7.58 19.39 -21.57
N GLY A 195 -6.92 19.00 -22.66
CA GLY A 195 -5.81 19.75 -23.26
C GLY A 195 -4.50 19.68 -22.48
N ASP A 196 -4.40 18.85 -21.45
CA ASP A 196 -3.17 18.62 -20.69
C ASP A 196 -2.11 17.89 -21.55
N LEU A 197 -2.58 17.05 -22.48
CA LEU A 197 -1.80 16.35 -23.48
C LEU A 197 -2.35 16.58 -24.89
N THR A 198 -1.52 16.35 -25.90
CA THR A 198 -1.96 16.20 -27.30
C THR A 198 -1.48 14.88 -27.83
N GLU A 199 -2.34 14.13 -28.52
CA GLU A 199 -1.96 12.90 -29.21
C GLU A 199 -1.66 13.18 -30.68
N SER A 200 -0.51 12.72 -31.17
CA SER A 200 -0.15 12.72 -32.59
C SER A 200 0.61 11.43 -32.92
N GLN A 201 0.14 10.72 -33.95
CA GLN A 201 0.76 9.48 -34.43
C GLN A 201 0.98 8.42 -33.33
N GLY A 202 0.07 8.32 -32.35
CA GLY A 202 0.15 7.39 -31.22
C GLY A 202 1.13 7.79 -30.11
N ASN A 203 1.74 8.98 -30.21
CA ASN A 203 2.57 9.58 -29.18
C ASN A 203 1.82 10.73 -28.51
N TYR A 204 2.04 10.91 -27.20
CA TYR A 204 1.45 12.00 -26.44
C TYR A 204 2.50 13.06 -26.09
N TYR A 205 2.10 14.31 -26.23
CA TYR A 205 2.92 15.49 -26.01
C TYR A 205 2.36 16.30 -24.85
N VAL A 206 3.21 16.66 -23.89
CA VAL A 206 2.83 17.47 -22.73
C VAL A 206 2.61 18.91 -23.17
N GLN A 207 1.46 19.49 -22.80
CA GLN A 207 1.11 20.87 -23.13
C GLN A 207 1.27 21.81 -21.93
N GLY A 208 1.34 23.11 -22.19
CA GLY A 208 1.42 24.13 -21.13
C GLY A 208 0.24 24.07 -20.14
N GLN A 209 -0.94 23.65 -20.62
CA GLN A 209 -2.14 23.43 -19.80
C GLN A 209 -1.90 22.45 -18.64
N ALA A 210 -0.99 21.48 -18.81
CA ALA A 210 -0.63 20.54 -17.77
C ALA A 210 -0.12 21.22 -16.50
N ILE A 211 0.66 22.30 -16.63
CA ILE A 211 1.18 23.05 -15.48
C ILE A 211 0.04 23.74 -14.73
N THR A 212 -0.88 24.38 -15.46
CA THR A 212 -2.07 25.02 -14.89
C THR A 212 -2.92 24.01 -14.12
N THR A 213 -3.19 22.85 -14.71
CA THR A 213 -3.96 21.77 -14.08
C THR A 213 -3.27 21.23 -12.82
N LEU A 214 -1.94 21.08 -12.84
CA LEU A 214 -1.19 20.65 -11.65
C LEU A 214 -1.28 21.67 -10.51
N VAL A 215 -1.10 22.96 -10.81
CA VAL A 215 -1.18 24.04 -9.82
C VAL A 215 -2.58 24.13 -9.21
N GLU A 216 -3.63 24.06 -10.03
CA GLU A 216 -5.00 24.16 -9.54
C GLU A 216 -5.37 22.95 -8.67
N TYR A 217 -4.94 21.74 -9.04
CA TYR A 217 -5.12 20.56 -8.20
C TYR A 217 -4.40 20.70 -6.85
N GLU A 218 -3.15 21.16 -6.82
CA GLU A 218 -2.41 21.35 -5.56
C GLU A 218 -3.07 22.40 -4.67
N LYS A 219 -3.61 23.47 -5.26
CA LYS A 219 -4.35 24.50 -4.53
C LYS A 219 -5.63 23.93 -3.93
N GLU A 220 -6.39 23.15 -4.67
CA GLU A 220 -7.63 22.53 -4.19
C GLU A 220 -7.34 21.46 -3.12
N ASP A 221 -6.29 20.63 -3.28
CA ASP A 221 -5.88 19.65 -2.26
C ASP A 221 -5.48 20.34 -0.94
N ARG A 222 -4.76 21.46 -1.02
CA ARG A 222 -4.45 22.30 0.16
C ARG A 222 -5.72 22.86 0.79
N ARG A 223 -6.66 23.37 -0.01
CA ARG A 223 -7.95 23.90 0.46
C ARG A 223 -8.77 22.84 1.17
N VAL A 224 -8.93 21.66 0.56
CA VAL A 224 -9.65 20.51 1.16
C VAL A 224 -8.97 20.08 2.45
N SER A 225 -7.64 20.00 2.49
CA SER A 225 -6.90 19.68 3.72
C SER A 225 -7.13 20.71 4.83
N GLN A 226 -7.12 22.00 4.50
CA GLN A 226 -7.41 23.07 5.45
C GLN A 226 -8.86 23.00 5.95
N GLN A 227 -9.83 22.78 5.07
CA GLN A 227 -11.23 22.59 5.44
C GLN A 227 -11.40 21.38 6.38
N GLN A 228 -10.76 20.25 6.10
CA GLN A 228 -10.82 19.07 6.98
C GLN A 228 -10.23 19.36 8.37
N LYS A 229 -9.10 20.08 8.45
CA LYS A 229 -8.51 20.51 9.72
C LYS A 229 -9.45 21.46 10.47
N MET A 230 -10.06 22.41 9.76
CA MET A 230 -11.03 23.36 10.31
C MET A 230 -12.28 22.64 10.83
N HIS A 231 -12.88 21.75 10.04
CA HIS A 231 -14.03 20.93 10.45
C HIS A 231 -13.73 20.11 11.69
N LYS A 232 -12.54 19.50 11.78
CA LYS A 232 -12.13 18.76 12.98
C LYS A 232 -12.08 19.66 14.22
N ASN A 233 -11.61 20.89 14.08
CA ASN A 233 -11.59 21.86 15.17
C ASN A 233 -13.01 22.33 15.53
N ILE A 234 -13.86 22.59 14.54
CA ILE A 234 -15.27 22.94 14.75
C ILE A 234 -16.00 21.82 15.51
N VAL A 235 -15.81 20.56 15.13
CA VAL A 235 -16.43 19.41 15.83
C VAL A 235 -15.96 19.32 17.29
N ARG A 236 -14.67 19.59 17.55
CA ARG A 236 -14.15 19.65 18.93
C ARG A 236 -14.80 20.76 19.74
N PHE A 237 -14.90 21.96 19.18
CA PHE A 237 -15.57 23.08 19.85
C PHE A 237 -17.06 22.82 20.05
N MET A 238 -17.75 22.28 19.05
CA MET A 238 -19.15 21.90 19.13
C MET A 238 -19.37 20.89 20.26
N PHE A 239 -18.50 19.89 20.39
CA PHE A 239 -18.57 18.93 21.50
C PHE A 239 -18.46 19.63 22.87
N VAL A 240 -17.50 20.55 23.02
CA VAL A 240 -17.34 21.32 24.27
C VAL A 240 -18.58 22.16 24.57
N ILE A 241 -19.11 22.86 23.56
CA ILE A 241 -20.32 23.69 23.70
C ILE A 241 -21.52 22.81 24.07
N THR A 242 -21.74 21.68 23.38
CA THR A 242 -22.84 20.77 23.70
C THR A 242 -22.76 20.27 25.13
N VAL A 243 -21.58 19.87 25.60
CA VAL A 243 -21.39 19.46 27.01
C VAL A 243 -21.68 20.62 27.97
N ALA A 244 -21.19 21.83 27.69
CA ALA A 244 -21.46 23.00 28.51
C ALA A 244 -22.97 23.34 28.55
N THR A 245 -23.67 23.28 27.42
CA THR A 245 -25.12 23.51 27.37
C THR A 245 -25.90 22.46 28.15
N LEU A 246 -25.49 21.18 28.09
CA LEU A 246 -26.09 20.12 28.90
C LEU A 246 -25.90 20.38 30.40
N LEU A 247 -24.71 20.85 30.82
CA LEU A 247 -24.45 21.22 32.21
C LEU A 247 -25.33 22.40 32.66
N ILE A 248 -25.48 23.43 31.82
CA ILE A 248 -26.34 24.58 32.12
C ILE A 248 -27.81 24.13 32.25
N ILE A 249 -28.30 23.30 31.34
CA ILE A 249 -29.66 22.73 31.40
C ILE A 249 -29.86 21.93 32.70
N LEU A 250 -28.87 21.11 33.08
CA LEU A 250 -28.92 20.31 34.31
C LEU A 250 -29.00 21.21 35.55
N VAL A 251 -28.22 22.28 35.61
CA VAL A 251 -28.28 23.26 36.72
C VAL A 251 -29.64 23.95 36.78
N LEU A 252 -30.21 24.36 35.63
CA LEU A 252 -31.54 24.98 35.58
C LEU A 252 -32.63 24.03 36.09
N LEU A 253 -32.60 22.75 35.70
CA LEU A 253 -33.55 21.75 36.17
C LEU A 253 -33.44 21.49 37.68
N ALA A 254 -32.24 21.60 38.23
CA ALA A 254 -32.03 21.45 39.66
C ALA A 254 -32.50 22.66 40.46
N MET A 255 -32.25 23.88 39.97
CA MET A 255 -32.80 25.10 40.58
C MET A 255 -34.33 25.11 40.54
N ALA A 256 -34.93 24.54 39.50
CA ALA A 256 -36.38 24.36 39.40
C ALA A 256 -36.94 23.27 40.35
N GLY A 257 -36.08 22.57 41.10
CA GLY A 257 -36.49 21.50 42.02
C GLY A 257 -36.95 20.21 41.34
N ILE A 258 -36.80 20.10 40.02
CA ILE A 258 -37.22 18.93 39.23
C ILE A 258 -36.19 17.79 39.37
N VAL A 259 -34.91 18.14 39.55
CA VAL A 259 -33.78 17.20 39.53
C VAL A 259 -32.92 17.36 40.77
N ASP A 260 -32.64 16.24 41.45
CA ASP A 260 -31.76 16.21 42.61
C ASP A 260 -30.31 15.88 42.22
N LEU A 261 -29.42 16.87 42.31
CA LEU A 261 -28.02 16.75 41.88
C LEU A 261 -27.27 15.65 42.63
N GLN A 262 -27.59 15.44 43.91
CA GLN A 262 -26.93 14.43 44.75
C GLN A 262 -27.17 13.02 44.22
N VAL A 263 -28.41 12.73 43.79
CA VAL A 263 -28.79 11.42 43.25
C VAL A 263 -28.10 11.14 41.92
N ILE A 264 -28.00 12.15 41.04
CA ILE A 264 -27.30 12.04 39.76
C ILE A 264 -25.80 11.83 39.97
N TRP A 265 -25.18 12.59 40.87
CA TRP A 265 -23.75 12.47 41.17
C TRP A 265 -23.39 11.07 41.70
N GLN A 266 -24.20 10.50 42.59
CA GLN A 266 -24.03 9.13 43.07
C GLN A 266 -24.14 8.10 41.95
N LYS A 267 -25.10 8.26 41.02
CA LYS A 267 -25.23 7.39 39.84
C LYS A 267 -24.04 7.50 38.88
N ILE A 268 -23.51 8.70 38.65
CA ILE A 268 -22.33 8.92 37.80
C ILE A 268 -21.09 8.25 38.40
N LEU A 269 -20.89 8.32 39.72
CA LEU A 269 -19.79 7.67 40.42
C LEU A 269 -19.85 6.13 40.36
N GLN A 270 -21.05 5.55 40.18
CA GLN A 270 -21.23 4.11 40.02
C GLN A 270 -20.89 3.60 38.61
N ILE A 271 -20.76 4.50 37.62
CA ILE A 271 -20.39 4.13 36.25
C ILE A 271 -18.88 3.80 36.21
N LYS A 272 -18.56 2.52 35.97
CA LYS A 272 -17.20 1.93 36.00
C LYS A 272 -16.09 2.76 35.32
N PRO A 273 -16.26 3.34 34.11
CA PRO A 273 -15.19 4.12 33.47
C PRO A 273 -14.84 5.43 34.18
N VAL A 274 -15.79 6.09 34.84
CA VAL A 274 -15.55 7.37 35.56
C VAL A 274 -14.80 7.11 36.88
N ARG A 275 -15.17 6.03 37.58
CA ARG A 275 -14.48 5.57 38.80
C ARG A 275 -13.01 5.18 38.55
N PHE A 276 -12.69 4.73 37.33
CA PHE A 276 -11.32 4.42 36.93
C PHE A 276 -10.49 5.68 36.69
N LEU A 277 -11.06 6.70 36.04
CA LEU A 277 -10.38 7.99 35.79
C LEU A 277 -10.11 8.78 37.07
N LEU A 278 -11.04 8.79 38.03
CA LEU A 278 -10.88 9.47 39.32
C LEU A 278 -9.89 8.81 40.28
N LYS A 279 -9.46 7.57 40.02
CA LYS A 279 -8.42 6.89 40.83
C LYS A 279 -6.98 7.26 40.42
N PHE A 280 -6.82 8.00 39.33
CA PHE A 280 -5.53 8.43 38.78
C PHE A 280 -5.23 9.93 38.97
N ILE A 281 -6.13 10.65 39.63
CA ILE A 281 -5.93 12.01 40.17
C ILE A 281 -5.78 11.85 41.68
#